data_AF-Q5R6Y3-F1
#
_entry.id   AF-Q5R6Y3-F1
#
_cell.length_a   1.000
_cell.length_b   1.000
_cell.length_c   1.000
_cell.angle_alpha   90.00
_cell.angle_beta   90.00
_cell.angle_gamma   90.00
#
_symmetry.space_group_name_H-M   'P 1'
#
loop_
_entity.id
_entity.type
_entity.pdbx_description
1 polymer ?
#
loop_
_entity_poly.entity_id
_entity_poly.type
_entity_poly.pdbx_seq_one_letter_code
_entity_poly.pdbx_strand_id
1 'polypeptide(L)'
;MEPSSKKLTGRLMLAVGGAVLGSLQFGYNTGVINAPQKVIEEFYNQTWVHRYGERILPTTLTTLWSLSVAIFSVGGMIGSFSVGLFVNRFGRRNSMLMMNLLAFVSAVLMGFSKLGKSFEMLILGRFVIGVYCGLTTGFVPMYVGEVSPTALRGALGTLHQLGIVVGILIAQVFGLDSIMGNEDLWPLLLSIIFVPALLQCIVLPFCPESPRFLLINRNEENRAKSVLKKLRGTADVTHDLQEMKEESRQMMREKKVTILELFRSPAYRQPILIAVVL
;
A
#
# COMPACT_ATOMS: atom_id res chain seq x y z
N MET A 1 16.56 -12.99 36.09
CA MET A 1 16.07 -11.81 35.36
C MET A 1 15.03 -12.31 34.37
N GLU A 2 13.76 -12.14 34.68
CA GLU A 2 12.68 -12.51 33.76
C GLU A 2 12.85 -11.74 32.43
N PRO A 3 12.60 -12.38 31.27
CA PRO A 3 12.57 -11.66 30.02
C PRO A 3 11.42 -10.66 30.12
N SER A 4 11.74 -9.37 30.27
CA SER A 4 10.78 -8.26 30.24
C SER A 4 9.83 -8.51 29.08
N SER A 5 8.59 -8.94 29.38
CA SER A 5 7.60 -9.26 28.37
C SER A 5 7.55 -8.05 27.43
N LYS A 6 7.93 -8.19 26.16
CA LYS A 6 7.87 -7.08 25.21
C LYS A 6 6.38 -6.77 25.00
N LYS A 7 5.82 -5.89 25.82
CA LYS A 7 4.38 -5.64 25.92
C LYS A 7 3.90 -4.93 24.65
N LEU A 8 2.77 -5.41 24.12
CA LEU A 8 2.05 -4.72 23.06
C LEU A 8 1.50 -3.41 23.62
N THR A 9 2.13 -2.30 23.26
CA THR A 9 1.72 -0.97 23.75
C THR A 9 0.60 -0.42 22.86
N GLY A 10 -0.34 0.35 23.42
CA GLY A 10 -1.41 1.01 22.63
C GLY A 10 -0.87 1.85 21.47
N ARG A 11 0.28 2.51 21.67
CA ARG A 11 0.96 3.27 20.62
C ARG A 11 1.50 2.39 19.47
N LEU A 12 1.96 1.17 19.78
CA LEU A 12 2.39 0.22 18.76
C LEU A 12 1.18 -0.28 17.96
N MET A 13 0.06 -0.56 18.63
CA MET A 13 -1.20 -0.91 17.94
C MET A 13 -1.68 0.21 17.02
N LEU A 14 -1.63 1.47 17.47
CA LEU A 14 -1.98 2.62 16.62
C LEU A 14 -1.07 2.74 15.40
N ALA A 15 0.26 2.56 15.60
CA ALA A 15 1.23 2.62 14.52
C ALA A 15 0.99 1.53 13.46
N VAL A 16 0.82 0.28 13.89
CA VAL A 16 0.57 -0.84 12.99
C VAL A 16 -0.82 -0.73 12.34
N GLY A 17 -1.86 -0.39 13.12
CA GLY A 17 -3.22 -0.20 12.60
C GLY A 17 -3.29 0.90 11.54
N GLY A 18 -2.67 2.06 11.80
CA GLY A 18 -2.58 3.15 10.83
C GLY A 18 -1.81 2.76 9.56
N ALA A 19 -0.81 1.88 9.68
CA ALA A 19 -0.08 1.38 8.52
C ALA A 19 -0.90 0.39 7.70
N VAL A 20 -1.60 -0.54 8.37
CA VAL A 20 -2.40 -1.60 7.76
C VAL A 20 -3.62 -1.05 7.00
N LEU A 21 -4.08 0.17 7.27
CA LEU A 21 -5.09 0.85 6.44
C LEU A 21 -4.70 0.91 4.94
N GLY A 22 -3.40 1.08 4.63
CA GLY A 22 -2.92 1.01 3.26
C GLY A 22 -3.02 -0.41 2.67
N SER A 23 -2.85 -1.44 3.50
CA SER A 23 -3.00 -2.84 3.08
C SER A 23 -4.46 -3.18 2.78
N LEU A 24 -5.37 -2.63 3.59
CA LEU A 24 -6.81 -2.70 3.34
C LEU A 24 -7.16 -2.02 2.01
N GLN A 25 -6.62 -0.83 1.74
CA GLN A 25 -6.80 -0.17 0.45
C GLN A 25 -6.25 -0.99 -0.73
N PHE A 26 -5.09 -1.64 -0.58
CA PHE A 26 -4.56 -2.54 -1.60
C PHE A 26 -5.59 -3.63 -1.93
N GLY A 27 -6.03 -4.37 -0.91
CA GLY A 27 -7.02 -5.44 -1.08
C GLY A 27 -8.34 -4.96 -1.65
N TYR A 28 -8.84 -3.83 -1.17
CA TYR A 28 -10.09 -3.24 -1.66
C TYR A 28 -10.01 -2.94 -3.15
N ASN A 29 -8.95 -2.26 -3.62
CA ASN A 29 -8.79 -1.91 -5.02
C ASN A 29 -8.50 -3.12 -5.93
N THR A 30 -7.98 -4.21 -5.37
CA THR A 30 -7.86 -5.49 -6.07
C THR A 30 -9.23 -6.15 -6.28
N GLY A 31 -10.11 -6.14 -5.27
CA GLY A 31 -11.40 -6.84 -5.31
C GLY A 31 -12.58 -6.05 -5.90
N VAL A 32 -12.55 -4.72 -5.82
CA VAL A 32 -13.73 -3.85 -6.08
C VAL A 32 -14.22 -3.88 -7.53
N ILE A 33 -13.34 -4.19 -8.48
CA ILE A 33 -13.65 -4.12 -9.91
C ILE A 33 -14.45 -5.34 -10.40
N ASN A 34 -14.51 -6.43 -9.63
CA ASN A 34 -15.08 -7.69 -10.08
C ASN A 34 -16.62 -7.70 -10.08
N ALA A 35 -17.24 -7.26 -8.98
CA ALA A 35 -18.69 -7.29 -8.84
C ALA A 35 -19.43 -6.29 -9.77
N PRO A 36 -19.01 -5.02 -9.91
CA PRO A 36 -19.68 -4.06 -10.78
C PRO A 36 -19.29 -4.17 -12.26
N GLN A 37 -18.65 -5.26 -12.69
CA GLN A 37 -18.15 -5.41 -14.08
C GLN A 37 -19.21 -5.08 -15.12
N LYS A 38 -20.36 -5.75 -15.06
CA LYS A 38 -21.46 -5.56 -16.03
C LYS A 38 -21.98 -4.13 -16.05
N VAL A 39 -22.06 -3.51 -14.88
CA VAL A 39 -22.55 -2.15 -14.71
C VAL A 39 -21.58 -1.13 -15.32
N ILE A 40 -20.27 -1.32 -15.12
CA ILE A 40 -19.25 -0.44 -15.68
C ILE A 40 -19.13 -0.64 -17.20
N GLU A 41 -19.26 -1.89 -17.69
CA GLU A 41 -19.32 -2.18 -19.12
C GLU A 41 -20.52 -1.49 -19.80
N GLU A 42 -21.69 -1.48 -19.15
CA GLU A 42 -22.85 -0.74 -19.66
C GLU A 42 -22.58 0.77 -19.68
N PHE A 43 -21.94 1.32 -18.63
CA PHE A 43 -21.48 2.71 -18.64
C PHE A 43 -20.53 3.02 -19.80
N TYR A 44 -19.63 2.10 -20.17
CA TYR A 44 -18.73 2.27 -21.31
C TYR A 44 -19.51 2.31 -22.62
N ASN A 45 -20.47 1.40 -22.80
CA ASN A 45 -21.36 1.38 -23.95
C ASN A 45 -22.20 2.67 -24.05
N GLN A 46 -22.84 3.10 -22.96
CA GLN A 46 -23.61 4.35 -22.92
C GLN A 46 -22.75 5.58 -23.25
N THR A 47 -21.53 5.62 -22.73
CA THR A 47 -20.56 6.70 -23.02
C THR A 47 -20.14 6.69 -24.50
N TRP A 48 -19.93 5.51 -25.08
CA TRP A 48 -19.57 5.36 -26.48
C TRP A 48 -20.70 5.82 -27.41
N VAL A 49 -21.94 5.38 -27.15
CA VAL A 49 -23.14 5.81 -27.88
C VAL A 49 -23.30 7.32 -27.81
N HIS A 50 -23.09 7.93 -26.65
CA HIS A 50 -23.18 9.38 -26.50
C HIS A 50 -22.14 10.14 -27.34
N ARG A 51 -20.95 9.57 -27.56
CA ARG A 51 -19.85 10.23 -28.30
C ARG A 51 -19.90 9.98 -29.80
N TYR A 52 -20.28 8.78 -30.21
CA TYR A 52 -20.16 8.32 -31.60
C TYR A 52 -21.51 7.98 -32.26
N GLY A 53 -22.61 7.97 -31.49
CA GLY A 53 -23.95 7.66 -32.01
C GLY A 53 -24.21 6.17 -32.28
N GLU A 54 -23.23 5.29 -32.03
CA GLU A 54 -23.31 3.85 -32.28
C GLU A 54 -22.97 3.05 -31.02
N ARG A 55 -23.38 1.78 -30.98
CA ARG A 55 -23.03 0.88 -29.88
C ARG A 55 -21.57 0.43 -30.00
N ILE A 56 -20.92 0.26 -28.86
CA ILE A 56 -19.54 -0.22 -28.84
C ILE A 56 -19.45 -1.66 -29.35
N LEU A 57 -18.42 -1.97 -30.15
CA LEU A 57 -18.16 -3.35 -30.55
C LEU A 57 -17.83 -4.21 -29.32
N PRO A 58 -18.34 -5.45 -29.21
CA PRO A 58 -18.08 -6.33 -28.06
C PRO A 58 -16.58 -6.60 -27.83
N THR A 59 -15.80 -6.71 -28.90
CA THR A 59 -14.34 -6.89 -28.83
C THR A 59 -13.67 -5.67 -28.20
N THR A 60 -14.01 -4.46 -28.66
CA THR A 60 -13.49 -3.20 -28.12
C THR A 60 -13.89 -2.99 -26.67
N LEU A 61 -15.14 -3.31 -26.30
CA LEU A 61 -15.60 -3.25 -24.91
C LEU A 61 -14.78 -4.16 -24.00
N THR A 62 -14.56 -5.40 -24.42
CA THR A 62 -13.74 -6.38 -23.70
C THR A 62 -12.31 -5.89 -23.53
N THR A 63 -11.72 -5.30 -24.58
CA THR A 63 -10.37 -4.72 -24.52
C THR A 63 -10.30 -3.52 -23.58
N LEU A 64 -11.26 -2.59 -23.63
CA LEU A 64 -11.31 -1.42 -22.74
C LEU A 64 -11.50 -1.82 -21.27
N TRP A 65 -12.39 -2.78 -21.01
CA TRP A 65 -12.56 -3.34 -19.66
C TRP A 65 -11.27 -3.99 -19.17
N SER A 66 -10.68 -4.86 -19.99
CA SER A 66 -9.42 -5.54 -19.68
C SER A 66 -8.29 -4.54 -19.39
N LEU A 67 -8.21 -3.45 -20.17
CA LEU A 67 -7.26 -2.36 -19.93
C LEU A 67 -7.53 -1.67 -18.58
N SER A 68 -8.80 -1.41 -18.25
CA SER A 68 -9.20 -0.77 -16.99
C SER A 68 -8.81 -1.62 -15.76
N VAL A 69 -8.86 -2.95 -15.90
CA VAL A 69 -8.41 -3.89 -14.87
C VAL A 69 -6.88 -3.98 -14.83
N ALA A 70 -6.23 -4.21 -15.98
CA ALA A 70 -4.81 -4.49 -16.07
C ALA A 70 -3.90 -3.28 -15.80
N ILE A 71 -4.36 -2.05 -16.10
CA ILE A 71 -3.55 -0.84 -15.88
C ILE A 71 -3.26 -0.57 -14.40
N PHE A 72 -4.08 -1.11 -13.50
CA PHE A 72 -3.80 -1.13 -12.05
C PHE A 72 -2.48 -1.86 -11.74
N SER A 73 -2.25 -3.02 -12.36
CA SER A 73 -1.02 -3.80 -12.18
C SER A 73 0.20 -3.08 -12.77
N VAL A 74 0.04 -2.38 -13.89
CA VAL A 74 1.09 -1.52 -14.46
C VAL A 74 1.47 -0.41 -13.49
N GLY A 75 0.48 0.26 -12.91
CA GLY A 75 0.70 1.25 -11.84
C GLY A 75 1.42 0.62 -10.64
N GLY A 76 0.96 -0.55 -10.19
CA GLY A 76 1.55 -1.31 -9.09
C GLY A 76 3.02 -1.67 -9.31
N MET A 77 3.38 -2.07 -10.52
CA MET A 77 4.77 -2.34 -10.90
C MET A 77 5.63 -1.07 -10.75
N ILE A 78 5.21 0.05 -11.34
CA ILE A 78 5.94 1.33 -11.25
C ILE A 78 6.06 1.81 -9.79
N GLY A 79 4.98 1.69 -9.03
CA GLY A 79 4.95 2.05 -7.61
C GLY A 79 5.93 1.21 -6.79
N SER A 80 5.93 -0.11 -6.99
CA SER A 80 6.79 -1.05 -6.24
C SER A 80 8.28 -0.77 -6.50
N PHE A 81 8.67 -0.49 -7.75
CA PHE A 81 10.06 -0.10 -8.08
C PHE A 81 10.47 1.23 -7.46
N SER A 82 9.51 2.13 -7.22
CA SER A 82 9.77 3.47 -6.71
C SER A 82 9.85 3.55 -5.17
N VAL A 83 9.51 2.48 -4.45
CA VAL A 83 9.49 2.42 -2.97
C VAL A 83 10.78 2.94 -2.35
N GLY A 84 11.93 2.46 -2.84
CA GLY A 84 13.25 2.80 -2.30
C GLY A 84 13.59 4.30 -2.35
N LEU A 85 13.07 5.02 -3.35
CA LEU A 85 13.29 6.46 -3.50
C LEU A 85 12.58 7.25 -2.40
N PHE A 86 11.35 6.87 -2.06
CA PHE A 86 10.55 7.58 -1.06
C PHE A 86 10.98 7.24 0.37
N VAL A 87 11.09 5.96 0.71
CA VAL A 87 11.35 5.53 2.11
C VAL A 87 12.70 6.02 2.65
N ASN A 88 13.70 6.16 1.78
CA ASN A 88 15.03 6.62 2.17
C ASN A 88 15.14 8.15 2.20
N ARG A 89 14.36 8.86 1.38
CA ARG A 89 14.40 10.32 1.29
C ARG A 89 13.49 11.01 2.30
N PHE A 90 12.25 10.54 2.43
CA PHE A 90 11.23 11.19 3.26
C PHE A 90 10.98 10.49 4.59
N GLY A 91 11.42 9.24 4.73
CA GLY A 91 11.09 8.36 5.86
C GLY A 91 9.90 7.48 5.55
N ARG A 92 9.60 6.50 6.41
CA ARG A 92 8.58 5.47 6.13
C ARG A 92 7.18 6.05 6.35
N ARG A 93 6.94 6.63 7.52
CA ARG A 93 5.65 7.22 7.91
C ARG A 93 5.28 8.39 6.99
N ASN A 94 6.23 9.31 6.75
CA ASN A 94 5.96 10.45 5.87
C ASN A 94 5.69 10.02 4.43
N SER A 95 6.37 8.99 3.92
CA SER A 95 6.08 8.46 2.57
C SER A 95 4.64 7.95 2.48
N MET A 96 4.18 7.20 3.47
CA MET A 96 2.79 6.73 3.53
C MET A 96 1.79 7.89 3.55
N LEU A 97 2.07 8.92 4.35
CA LEU A 97 1.22 10.11 4.46
C LEU A 97 1.16 10.88 3.13
N MET A 98 2.30 11.10 2.47
CA MET A 98 2.36 11.81 1.20
C MET A 98 1.63 11.07 0.08
N MET A 99 1.73 9.73 0.05
CA MET A 99 1.11 8.95 -1.02
C MET A 99 -0.42 8.91 -0.93
N ASN A 100 -1.03 9.24 0.19
CA ASN A 100 -2.49 9.40 0.27
C ASN A 100 -3.02 10.46 -0.71
N LEU A 101 -2.18 11.41 -1.17
CA LEU A 101 -2.53 12.30 -2.28
C LEU A 101 -2.95 11.51 -3.54
N LEU A 102 -2.23 10.45 -3.89
CA LEU A 102 -2.56 9.60 -5.04
C LEU A 102 -3.90 8.88 -4.83
N ALA A 103 -4.19 8.44 -3.61
CA ALA A 103 -5.46 7.82 -3.26
C ALA A 103 -6.64 8.80 -3.44
N PHE A 104 -6.49 10.05 -2.99
CA PHE A 104 -7.52 11.09 -3.20
C PHE A 104 -7.70 11.44 -4.68
N VAL A 105 -6.61 11.63 -5.41
CA VAL A 105 -6.66 11.92 -6.86
C VAL A 105 -7.39 10.79 -7.59
N SER A 106 -7.07 9.54 -7.29
CA SER A 106 -7.75 8.39 -7.88
C SER A 106 -9.23 8.31 -7.48
N ALA A 107 -9.56 8.55 -6.20
CA ALA A 107 -10.95 8.55 -5.73
C ALA A 107 -11.81 9.56 -6.49
N VAL A 108 -11.26 10.76 -6.76
CA VAL A 108 -11.92 11.80 -7.55
C VAL A 108 -12.05 11.36 -9.01
N LEU A 109 -10.96 10.89 -9.64
CA LEU A 109 -10.99 10.45 -11.04
C LEU A 109 -12.01 9.33 -11.27
N MET A 110 -12.04 8.31 -10.42
CA MET A 110 -12.98 7.20 -10.53
C MET A 110 -14.41 7.62 -10.14
N GLY A 111 -14.59 8.39 -9.05
CA GLY A 111 -15.91 8.80 -8.58
C GLY A 111 -16.64 9.76 -9.51
N PHE A 112 -15.92 10.66 -10.19
CA PHE A 112 -16.51 11.61 -11.14
C PHE A 112 -16.50 11.10 -12.59
N SER A 113 -16.00 9.89 -12.87
CA SER A 113 -15.93 9.32 -14.22
C SER A 113 -17.31 9.20 -14.90
N LYS A 114 -18.33 8.80 -14.13
CA LYS A 114 -19.73 8.72 -14.62
C LYS A 114 -20.29 10.10 -14.97
N LEU A 115 -20.09 11.09 -14.09
CA LEU A 115 -20.54 12.47 -14.31
C LEU A 115 -19.85 13.10 -15.51
N GLY A 116 -18.55 12.85 -15.66
CA GLY A 116 -17.75 13.32 -16.80
C GLY A 116 -17.97 12.53 -18.09
N LYS A 117 -18.79 11.46 -18.09
CA LYS A 117 -18.98 10.54 -19.22
C LYS A 117 -17.64 10.15 -19.85
N SER A 118 -16.68 9.73 -19.01
CA SER A 118 -15.31 9.43 -19.45
C SER A 118 -14.78 8.15 -18.81
N PHE A 119 -14.60 7.13 -19.65
CA PHE A 119 -13.88 5.92 -19.28
C PHE A 119 -12.36 6.17 -19.16
N GLU A 120 -11.82 7.22 -19.80
CA GLU A 120 -10.41 7.61 -19.66
C GLU A 120 -10.10 8.08 -18.23
N MET A 121 -11.02 8.81 -17.59
CA MET A 121 -10.89 9.17 -16.17
C MET A 121 -10.84 7.93 -15.27
N LEU A 122 -11.66 6.92 -15.56
CA LEU A 122 -11.65 5.65 -14.83
C LEU A 122 -10.31 4.92 -15.00
N ILE A 123 -9.85 4.77 -16.24
CA ILE A 123 -8.57 4.12 -16.57
C ILE A 123 -7.39 4.84 -15.89
N LEU A 124 -7.35 6.18 -15.95
CA LEU A 124 -6.32 6.98 -15.28
C LEU A 124 -6.42 6.85 -13.76
N GLY A 125 -7.63 6.86 -13.19
CA GLY A 125 -7.87 6.61 -11.78
C GLY A 125 -7.32 5.25 -11.34
N ARG A 126 -7.59 4.19 -12.11
CA ARG A 126 -7.08 2.83 -11.88
C ARG A 126 -5.54 2.75 -11.95
N PHE A 127 -4.93 3.47 -12.89
CA PHE A 127 -3.48 3.59 -12.94
C PHE A 127 -2.91 4.26 -11.69
N VAL A 128 -3.45 5.42 -11.30
CA VAL A 128 -2.96 6.20 -10.15
C VAL A 128 -3.08 5.42 -8.83
N ILE A 129 -4.23 4.75 -8.59
CA ILE A 129 -4.37 3.90 -7.40
C ILE A 129 -3.50 2.66 -7.46
N GLY A 130 -3.21 2.15 -8.67
CA GLY A 130 -2.20 1.12 -8.89
C GLY A 130 -0.83 1.55 -8.37
N VAL A 131 -0.37 2.75 -8.73
CA VAL A 131 0.89 3.32 -8.23
C VAL A 131 0.91 3.44 -6.71
N TYR A 132 -0.17 3.96 -6.11
CA TYR A 132 -0.33 4.00 -4.66
C TYR A 132 -0.23 2.60 -4.02
N CYS A 133 -0.94 1.62 -4.59
CA CYS A 133 -0.98 0.25 -4.09
C CYS A 133 0.41 -0.41 -4.14
N GLY A 134 1.14 -0.25 -5.24
CA GLY A 134 2.51 -0.76 -5.38
C GLY A 134 3.51 -0.10 -4.42
N LEU A 135 3.35 1.19 -4.11
CA LEU A 135 4.17 1.82 -3.07
C LEU A 135 3.83 1.26 -1.68
N THR A 136 2.54 1.04 -1.44
CA THR A 136 2.02 0.59 -0.14
C THR A 136 2.44 -0.84 0.21
N THR A 137 2.52 -1.75 -0.77
CA THR A 137 3.04 -3.11 -0.57
C THR A 137 4.51 -3.13 -0.13
N GLY A 138 5.29 -2.09 -0.45
CA GLY A 138 6.64 -1.91 0.09
C GLY A 138 6.66 -1.18 1.43
N PHE A 139 5.86 -0.11 1.58
CA PHE A 139 5.89 0.75 2.76
C PHE A 139 5.39 0.06 4.03
N VAL A 140 4.26 -0.64 3.96
CA VAL A 140 3.61 -1.22 5.14
C VAL A 140 4.49 -2.29 5.80
N PRO A 141 4.94 -3.36 5.10
CA PRO A 141 5.77 -4.37 5.74
C PRO A 141 7.10 -3.81 6.24
N MET A 142 7.70 -2.84 5.54
CA MET A 142 8.91 -2.17 6.00
C MET A 142 8.66 -1.38 7.29
N TYR A 143 7.62 -0.56 7.34
CA TYR A 143 7.29 0.21 8.53
C TYR A 143 6.93 -0.69 9.71
N VAL A 144 6.04 -1.67 9.51
CA VAL A 144 5.64 -2.63 10.54
C VAL A 144 6.84 -3.42 11.05
N GLY A 145 7.73 -3.87 10.16
CA GLY A 145 8.95 -4.58 10.54
C GLY A 145 9.92 -3.75 11.39
N GLU A 146 10.05 -2.46 11.06
CA GLU A 146 10.96 -1.52 11.74
C GLU A 146 10.41 -0.97 13.06
N VAL A 147 9.08 -0.89 13.24
CA VAL A 147 8.47 -0.44 14.51
C VAL A 147 8.23 -1.58 15.49
N SER A 148 8.09 -2.81 15.00
CA SER A 148 7.75 -3.98 15.82
C SER A 148 8.96 -4.50 16.63
N PRO A 149 8.74 -5.08 17.82
CA PRO A 149 9.79 -5.78 18.54
C PRO A 149 10.14 -7.08 17.82
N THR A 150 11.42 -7.51 17.88
CA THR A 150 11.94 -8.68 17.16
C THR A 150 11.08 -9.94 17.36
N ALA A 151 10.61 -10.19 18.59
CA ALA A 151 9.77 -11.35 18.90
C ALA A 151 8.36 -11.32 18.27
N LEU A 152 7.77 -10.15 18.04
CA LEU A 152 6.42 -10.00 17.46
C LEU A 152 6.46 -9.56 15.99
N ARG A 153 7.64 -9.34 15.41
CA ARG A 153 7.83 -8.81 14.06
C ARG A 153 7.11 -9.67 13.01
N GLY A 154 7.20 -11.00 13.14
CA GLY A 154 6.51 -11.94 12.26
C GLY A 154 4.98 -11.84 12.38
N ALA A 155 4.46 -11.92 13.61
CA ALA A 155 3.02 -11.85 13.87
C ALA A 155 2.38 -10.50 13.49
N LEU A 156 3.08 -9.38 13.68
CA LEU A 156 2.59 -8.08 13.23
C LEU A 156 2.74 -7.90 11.72
N GLY A 157 3.74 -8.54 11.10
CA GLY A 157 3.90 -8.59 9.65
C GLY A 157 2.74 -9.27 8.93
N THR A 158 2.13 -10.31 9.51
CA THR A 158 0.97 -10.98 8.90
C THR A 158 -0.27 -10.09 8.83
N LEU A 159 -0.35 -9.03 9.63
CA LEU A 159 -1.43 -8.04 9.55
C LEU A 159 -1.47 -7.32 8.20
N HIS A 160 -0.35 -7.25 7.48
CA HIS A 160 -0.34 -6.76 6.10
C HIS A 160 -1.21 -7.65 5.20
N GLN A 161 -0.93 -8.95 5.18
CA GLN A 161 -1.70 -9.91 4.38
C GLN A 161 -3.16 -10.00 4.85
N LEU A 162 -3.38 -9.96 6.17
CA LEU A 162 -4.74 -9.92 6.73
C LEU A 162 -5.51 -8.69 6.24
N GLY A 163 -4.87 -7.51 6.24
CA GLY A 163 -5.47 -6.28 5.72
C GLY A 163 -5.87 -6.42 4.26
N ILE A 164 -5.03 -7.06 3.42
CA ILE A 164 -5.33 -7.31 2.01
C ILE A 164 -6.58 -8.20 1.87
N VAL A 165 -6.62 -9.36 2.52
CA VAL A 165 -7.77 -10.28 2.38
C VAL A 165 -9.07 -9.68 2.93
N VAL A 166 -9.00 -8.93 4.04
CA VAL A 166 -10.14 -8.20 4.58
C VAL A 166 -10.60 -7.09 3.63
N GLY A 167 -9.66 -6.37 3.00
CA GLY A 167 -9.98 -5.37 1.98
C GLY A 167 -10.71 -5.97 0.77
N ILE A 168 -10.26 -7.13 0.29
CA ILE A 168 -10.93 -7.86 -0.81
C ILE A 168 -12.36 -8.25 -0.38
N LEU A 169 -12.53 -8.79 0.82
CA LEU A 169 -13.84 -9.19 1.34
C LEU A 169 -14.79 -7.98 1.44
N ILE A 170 -14.33 -6.86 1.98
CA ILE A 170 -15.14 -5.63 2.09
C ILE A 170 -15.55 -5.14 0.69
N ALA A 171 -14.63 -5.15 -0.28
CA ALA A 171 -14.92 -4.76 -1.65
C ALA A 171 -15.98 -5.65 -2.32
N GLN A 172 -15.92 -6.97 -2.09
CA GLN A 172 -16.92 -7.91 -2.58
C GLN A 172 -18.29 -7.69 -1.95
N VAL A 173 -18.33 -7.43 -0.64
CA VAL A 173 -19.59 -7.12 0.07
C VAL A 173 -20.20 -5.82 -0.44
N PHE A 174 -19.42 -4.73 -0.52
CA PHE A 174 -19.92 -3.45 -1.03
C PHE A 174 -20.32 -3.51 -2.51
N GLY A 175 -19.69 -4.41 -3.26
CA GLY A 175 -20.02 -4.69 -4.65
C GLY A 175 -21.35 -5.42 -4.87
N LEU A 176 -22.08 -5.80 -3.82
CA LEU A 176 -23.44 -6.33 -3.96
C LEU A 176 -24.38 -5.26 -4.50
N ASP A 177 -25.32 -5.67 -5.35
CA ASP A 177 -26.33 -4.80 -5.96
C ASP A 177 -27.16 -4.04 -4.91
N SER A 178 -27.49 -4.72 -3.80
CA SER A 178 -28.21 -4.14 -2.65
C SER A 178 -27.44 -3.05 -1.89
N ILE A 179 -26.13 -2.88 -2.13
CA ILE A 179 -25.27 -1.94 -1.38
C ILE A 179 -24.78 -0.81 -2.29
N MET A 180 -23.76 -1.06 -3.11
CA MET A 180 -23.19 -0.05 -4.01
C MET A 180 -22.86 -0.59 -5.41
N GLY A 181 -23.06 -1.89 -5.67
CA GLY A 181 -22.77 -2.54 -6.94
C GLY A 181 -23.78 -2.32 -8.07
N ASN A 182 -24.62 -1.29 -7.97
CA ASN A 182 -25.70 -0.99 -8.92
C ASN A 182 -25.33 0.16 -9.88
N GLU A 183 -26.19 0.42 -10.85
CA GLU A 183 -25.98 1.43 -11.90
C GLU A 183 -25.71 2.83 -11.34
N ASP A 184 -26.31 3.20 -10.22
CA ASP A 184 -26.22 4.54 -9.67
C ASP A 184 -25.00 4.74 -8.76
N LEU A 185 -24.67 3.75 -7.94
CA LEU A 185 -23.69 3.89 -6.85
C LEU A 185 -22.31 3.29 -7.14
N TRP A 186 -22.10 2.62 -8.28
CA TRP A 186 -20.76 2.10 -8.62
C TRP A 186 -19.64 3.17 -8.64
N PRO A 187 -19.86 4.47 -8.98
CA PRO A 187 -18.79 5.46 -8.88
C PRO A 187 -18.40 5.71 -7.43
N LEU A 188 -19.37 5.67 -6.51
CA LEU A 188 -19.13 5.77 -5.07
C LEU A 188 -18.39 4.52 -4.56
N LEU A 189 -18.74 3.32 -5.05
CA LEU A 189 -18.03 2.08 -4.74
C LEU A 189 -16.54 2.19 -5.06
N LEU A 190 -16.16 2.80 -6.18
CA LEU A 190 -14.75 3.04 -6.52
C LEU A 190 -14.14 4.20 -5.72
N SER A 191 -14.92 5.25 -5.43
CA SER A 191 -14.42 6.45 -4.76
C SER A 191 -14.23 6.28 -3.25
N ILE A 192 -14.97 5.37 -2.59
CA ILE A 192 -15.00 5.22 -1.11
C ILE A 192 -13.61 4.98 -0.49
N ILE A 193 -12.61 4.63 -1.28
CA ILE A 193 -11.19 4.59 -0.89
C ILE A 193 -10.70 5.90 -0.26
N PHE A 194 -11.35 7.05 -0.51
CA PHE A 194 -11.05 8.31 0.17
C PHE A 194 -11.25 8.22 1.70
N VAL A 195 -12.17 7.36 2.17
CA VAL A 195 -12.46 7.18 3.61
C VAL A 195 -11.26 6.60 4.35
N PRO A 196 -10.71 5.42 3.98
CA PRO A 196 -9.50 4.92 4.61
C PRO A 196 -8.28 5.82 4.35
N ALA A 197 -8.20 6.54 3.22
CA ALA A 197 -7.11 7.50 2.96
C ALA A 197 -7.16 8.67 3.96
N LEU A 198 -8.34 9.24 4.19
CA LEU A 198 -8.56 10.32 5.14
C LEU A 198 -8.29 9.87 6.57
N LEU A 199 -8.79 8.70 6.95
CA LEU A 199 -8.52 8.10 8.25
C LEU A 199 -7.00 7.90 8.45
N GLN A 200 -6.31 7.40 7.44
CA GLN A 200 -4.86 7.23 7.48
C GLN A 200 -4.13 8.57 7.57
N CYS A 201 -4.58 9.61 6.86
CA CYS A 201 -4.04 10.97 6.98
C CYS A 201 -4.21 11.57 8.37
N ILE A 202 -5.28 11.24 9.08
CA ILE A 202 -5.52 11.68 10.45
C ILE A 202 -4.63 10.90 11.42
N VAL A 203 -4.51 9.58 11.25
CA VAL A 203 -3.79 8.70 12.18
C VAL A 203 -2.27 8.81 12.06
N LEU A 204 -1.72 8.85 10.84
CA LEU A 204 -0.27 8.81 10.60
C LEU A 204 0.53 9.95 11.26
N PRO A 205 0.06 11.20 11.35
CA PRO A 205 0.75 12.26 12.09
C PRO A 205 0.99 11.94 13.57
N PHE A 206 0.09 11.18 14.20
CA PHE A 206 0.23 10.73 15.59
C PHE A 206 1.13 9.48 15.71
N CYS A 207 1.32 8.75 14.62
CA CYS A 207 2.21 7.61 14.56
C CYS A 207 3.70 8.05 14.61
N PRO A 208 4.56 7.29 15.30
CA PRO A 208 5.98 7.56 15.31
C PRO A 208 6.62 7.28 13.95
N GLU A 209 7.68 8.01 13.61
CA GLU A 209 8.55 7.63 12.50
C GLU A 209 9.33 6.35 12.86
N SER A 210 9.79 5.60 11.87
CA SER A 210 10.58 4.39 12.10
C SER A 210 11.84 4.69 12.95
N PRO A 211 12.03 4.00 14.10
CA PRO A 211 13.25 4.16 14.90
C PRO A 211 14.51 3.82 14.10
N ARG A 212 14.42 2.83 13.20
CA ARG A 212 15.52 2.39 12.34
C ARG A 212 15.89 3.48 11.34
N PHE A 213 14.91 4.11 10.74
CA PHE A 213 15.14 5.26 9.87
C PHE A 213 15.80 6.42 10.60
N LEU A 214 15.32 6.76 11.80
CA LEU A 214 15.89 7.85 12.60
C LEU A 214 17.35 7.57 12.98
N LEU A 215 17.66 6.33 13.40
CA LEU A 215 19.00 5.94 13.81
C LEU A 215 19.97 5.83 12.62
N ILE A 216 19.59 5.10 11.57
CA ILE A 216 20.51 4.72 10.48
C ILE A 216 20.55 5.81 9.41
N ASN A 217 19.39 6.25 8.91
CA ASN A 217 19.33 7.17 7.78
C ASN A 217 19.51 8.64 8.20
N ARG A 218 19.05 9.00 9.41
CA ARG A 218 19.14 10.40 9.91
C ARG A 218 20.21 10.62 10.98
N ASN A 219 20.85 9.56 11.47
CA ASN A 219 21.86 9.63 12.54
C ASN A 219 21.34 10.31 13.83
N GLU A 220 20.03 10.21 14.12
CA GLU A 220 19.36 10.83 15.26
C GLU A 220 19.13 9.81 16.41
N GLU A 221 20.21 9.35 17.06
CA GLU A 221 20.15 8.30 18.09
C GLU A 221 19.23 8.65 19.27
N ASN A 222 19.34 9.88 19.81
CA ASN A 222 18.52 10.31 20.95
C ASN A 222 17.02 10.29 20.63
N ARG A 223 16.66 10.63 19.39
CA ARG A 223 15.27 10.62 18.93
C ARG A 223 14.78 9.20 18.71
N ALA A 224 15.60 8.34 18.10
CA ALA A 224 15.30 6.91 17.95
C ALA A 224 15.03 6.25 19.31
N LYS A 225 15.86 6.55 20.33
CA LYS A 225 15.68 6.09 21.71
C LYS A 225 14.36 6.59 22.32
N SER A 226 14.02 7.87 22.12
CA SER A 226 12.74 8.44 22.59
C SER A 226 11.53 7.75 21.96
N VAL A 227 11.59 7.46 20.65
CA VAL A 227 10.53 6.74 19.94
C VAL A 227 10.42 5.29 20.43
N LEU A 228 11.55 4.58 20.58
CA LEU A 228 11.56 3.20 21.09
C LEU A 228 10.94 3.10 22.48
N LYS A 229 11.28 4.01 23.41
CA LYS A 229 10.67 4.05 24.75
C LYS A 229 9.14 4.14 24.68
N LYS A 230 8.62 4.98 23.78
CA LYS A 230 7.18 5.17 23.56
C LYS A 230 6.50 3.97 22.87
N LEU A 231 7.22 3.25 22.01
CA LEU A 231 6.71 2.06 21.30
C LEU A 231 6.74 0.79 22.15
N ARG A 232 7.76 0.64 23.00
CA ARG A 232 7.96 -0.53 23.87
C ARG A 232 7.27 -0.38 25.22
N GLY A 233 6.99 0.85 25.66
CA GLY A 233 6.44 1.12 26.98
C GLY A 233 7.44 0.87 28.12
N THR A 234 8.73 0.73 27.80
CA THR A 234 9.81 0.47 28.76
C THR A 234 10.85 1.59 28.72
N ALA A 235 11.44 1.91 29.87
CA ALA A 235 12.52 2.90 29.97
C ALA A 235 13.85 2.35 29.44
N ASP A 236 14.08 1.05 29.63
CA ASP A 236 15.23 0.36 29.05
C ASP A 236 14.90 -0.16 27.65
N VAL A 237 15.57 0.43 26.68
CA VAL A 237 15.53 0.06 25.26
C VAL A 237 16.95 -0.09 24.71
N THR A 238 17.92 -0.26 25.61
CA THR A 238 19.35 -0.28 25.27
C THR A 238 19.66 -1.48 24.40
N HIS A 239 19.12 -2.65 24.75
CA HIS A 239 19.22 -3.86 23.95
C HIS A 239 18.70 -3.67 22.52
N ASP A 240 17.46 -3.19 22.34
CA ASP A 240 16.86 -2.95 21.02
C ASP A 240 17.70 -1.95 20.20
N LEU A 241 18.24 -0.91 20.84
CA LEU A 241 19.11 0.08 20.18
C LEU A 241 20.44 -0.52 19.73
N GLN A 242 21.02 -1.41 20.53
CA GLN A 242 22.28 -2.10 20.25
C GLN A 242 22.11 -3.11 19.11
N GLU A 243 21.03 -3.89 19.15
CA GLU A 243 20.61 -4.80 18.07
C GLU A 243 20.48 -4.05 16.74
N MET A 244 19.80 -2.90 16.73
CA MET A 244 19.67 -2.06 15.53
C MET A 244 21.03 -1.51 15.02
N LYS A 245 21.95 -1.17 15.93
CA LYS A 245 23.31 -0.75 15.57
C LYS A 245 24.12 -1.89 14.99
N GLU A 246 23.98 -3.10 15.53
CA GLU A 246 24.64 -4.31 15.03
C GLU A 246 24.13 -4.71 13.65
N GLU A 247 22.80 -4.76 13.46
CA GLU A 247 22.18 -4.97 12.14
C GLU A 247 22.68 -3.91 11.13
N SER A 248 22.80 -2.65 11.56
CA SER A 248 23.33 -1.57 10.72
C SER A 248 24.80 -1.77 10.35
N ARG A 249 25.65 -2.23 11.28
CA ARG A 249 27.07 -2.52 11.00
C ARG A 249 27.20 -3.69 10.04
N GLN A 250 26.37 -4.73 10.18
CA GLN A 250 26.33 -5.85 9.25
C GLN A 250 25.90 -5.38 7.84
N MET A 251 24.82 -4.60 7.73
CA MET A 251 24.39 -4.02 6.45
C MET A 251 25.42 -3.10 5.80
N MET A 252 26.26 -2.40 6.57
CA MET A 252 27.32 -1.52 6.06
C MET A 252 28.56 -2.31 5.61
N ARG A 253 28.79 -3.50 6.17
CA ARG A 253 29.87 -4.39 5.73
C ARG A 253 29.56 -5.04 4.38
N GLU A 254 28.28 -5.24 4.10
CA GLU A 254 27.82 -5.75 2.83
C GLU A 254 27.62 -4.61 1.83
N LYS A 255 28.16 -4.77 0.62
CA LYS A 255 27.95 -3.79 -0.45
C LYS A 255 26.48 -3.83 -0.86
N LYS A 256 25.80 -2.67 -0.88
CA LYS A 256 24.43 -2.58 -1.41
C LYS A 256 24.43 -3.04 -2.87
N VAL A 257 23.86 -4.20 -3.12
CA VAL A 257 23.79 -4.79 -4.45
C VAL A 257 22.71 -4.08 -5.25
N THR A 258 23.07 -3.62 -6.45
CA THR A 258 22.12 -3.01 -7.38
C THR A 258 21.28 -4.09 -8.09
N ILE A 259 20.11 -3.72 -8.62
CA ILE A 259 19.25 -4.65 -9.39
C ILE A 259 20.04 -5.29 -10.54
N LEU A 260 20.90 -4.51 -11.23
CA LEU A 260 21.74 -5.01 -12.31
C LEU A 260 22.78 -6.03 -11.84
N GLU A 261 23.38 -5.83 -10.67
CA GLU A 261 24.36 -6.76 -10.10
C GLU A 261 23.72 -8.07 -9.65
N LEU A 262 22.44 -8.04 -9.23
CA LEU A 262 21.65 -9.22 -8.89
C LEU A 262 21.55 -10.19 -10.09
N PHE A 263 21.35 -9.66 -11.31
CA PHE A 263 21.29 -10.47 -12.54
C PHE A 263 22.66 -10.78 -13.17
N ARG A 264 23.71 -10.01 -12.83
CA ARG A 264 25.06 -10.21 -13.36
C ARG A 264 25.89 -11.20 -12.54
N SER A 265 25.73 -11.22 -11.23
CA SER A 265 26.52 -12.06 -10.34
C SER A 265 26.02 -13.51 -10.33
N PRO A 266 26.86 -14.51 -10.65
CA PRO A 266 26.46 -15.92 -10.60
C PRO A 266 26.03 -16.37 -9.20
N ALA A 267 26.56 -15.74 -8.15
CA ALA A 267 26.18 -16.05 -6.76
C ALA A 267 24.74 -15.64 -6.41
N TYR A 268 24.17 -14.64 -7.09
CA TYR A 268 22.81 -14.15 -6.83
C TYR A 268 21.77 -14.64 -7.83
N ARG A 269 22.20 -15.26 -8.94
CA ARG A 269 21.31 -15.78 -9.99
C ARG A 269 20.40 -16.92 -9.55
N GLN A 270 20.90 -17.86 -8.74
CA GLN A 270 20.06 -18.93 -8.22
C GLN A 270 19.05 -18.40 -7.18
N PRO A 271 19.47 -17.61 -6.16
CA PRO A 271 18.52 -17.00 -5.21
C PRO A 271 17.45 -16.12 -5.87
N ILE A 272 17.82 -15.30 -6.86
CA ILE A 272 16.86 -14.43 -7.53
C ILE A 272 15.89 -15.23 -8.41
N LEU A 273 16.33 -16.30 -9.06
CA LEU A 273 15.44 -17.17 -9.83
C LEU A 273 14.41 -17.82 -8.91
N ILE A 274 14.85 -18.34 -7.77
CA ILE A 274 13.96 -18.91 -6.75
C ILE A 274 12.98 -17.84 -6.26
N ALA A 275 13.45 -16.63 -5.95
CA ALA A 275 12.60 -15.53 -5.46
C ALA A 275 11.61 -14.95 -6.49
N VAL A 276 11.85 -15.13 -7.79
CA VAL A 276 10.92 -14.71 -8.86
C VAL A 276 9.89 -15.79 -9.18
N VAL A 277 10.25 -17.06 -8.97
CA VAL A 277 9.39 -18.22 -9.28
C VAL A 277 8.45 -18.58 -8.12
N LEU A 278 8.87 -18.34 -6.87
CA LEU A 278 8.05 -18.49 -5.65
C LEU A 278 7.12 -17.29 -5.41
#